data_AF-A0A843HGX1-F1
#
_entry.id   AF-A0A843HGX1-F1
#
_cell.length_a   1.000
_cell.length_b   1.000
_cell.length_c   1.000
_cell.angle_alpha   90.00
_cell.angle_beta   90.00
_cell.angle_gamma   90.00
#
_symmetry.space_group_name_H-M   'P 1'
#
loop_
_entity.id
_entity.type
_entity.pdbx_description
1 polymer ?
#
loop_
_entity_poly.entity_id
_entity_poly.type
_entity_poly.pdbx_seq_one_letter_code
_entity_poly.pdbx_strand_id
1 'polypeptide(L)'
;MDKIEAQNQIKLSQVKIAKLEKKLQKFKEKAKEEFETKLAKYKTTHKKGGVSKYKTLLQRRYRLGADRILKEIRAEKLLVKKCNKTLCAKQVQLDVIEPINIEAELPTIQKNLLASVKGLTLLETGLYLHDNVEYKLIAVENSTRRGSTEVVFQPVKQRRNKNFVEDVEINGEPIRCLLYRGYYILRYDGFNNVKHKITKEEEKLYKKYYYNFYYRNRTKIKRQEARESVKHYCSYCHKEFTPLHRSQKFCSKECAKLYRSEELKKEREAKKQDNISKYLKVCPICNKKFVARQQNQVFCSDKCRIKSNNRKIVAKIKAERNMQPTKCLNCGKVFTPNDHRQRHCSSRCRVAYQHKLAKERTLQLLG
;
A
#
# COMPACT_ATOMS: atom_id res chain seq x y z
N MET A 1 -18.64 5.25 -21.66
CA MET A 1 -18.57 3.83 -22.06
C MET A 1 -19.94 3.22 -21.92
N ASP A 2 -20.60 2.97 -23.03
CA ASP A 2 -21.99 2.51 -23.06
C ASP A 2 -22.10 1.01 -22.73
N LYS A 3 -23.30 0.53 -22.38
CA LYS A 3 -23.50 -0.87 -21.95
C LYS A 3 -23.01 -1.85 -23.02
N ILE A 4 -23.33 -1.55 -24.28
CA ILE A 4 -22.92 -2.31 -25.46
C ILE A 4 -21.39 -2.28 -25.60
N GLU A 5 -20.78 -1.10 -25.45
CA GLU A 5 -19.32 -0.93 -25.54
C GLU A 5 -18.59 -1.72 -24.44
N ALA A 6 -19.10 -1.68 -23.20
CA ALA A 6 -18.53 -2.45 -22.08
C ALA A 6 -18.67 -3.97 -22.28
N GLN A 7 -19.81 -4.44 -22.81
CA GLN A 7 -20.01 -5.85 -23.15
C GLN A 7 -19.09 -6.31 -24.28
N ASN A 8 -18.91 -5.48 -25.32
CA ASN A 8 -17.99 -5.76 -26.42
C ASN A 8 -16.54 -5.81 -25.93
N GLN A 9 -16.16 -4.89 -25.04
CA GLN A 9 -14.83 -4.87 -24.42
C GLN A 9 -14.58 -6.12 -23.57
N ILE A 10 -15.58 -6.62 -22.83
CA ILE A 10 -15.48 -7.86 -22.06
C ILE A 10 -15.28 -9.06 -23.00
N LYS A 11 -16.09 -9.18 -24.05
CA LYS A 11 -15.94 -10.27 -25.04
C LYS A 11 -14.56 -10.25 -25.68
N LEU A 12 -14.07 -9.07 -26.06
CA LEU A 12 -12.73 -8.90 -26.63
C LEU A 12 -11.63 -9.32 -25.65
N SER A 13 -11.69 -8.85 -24.40
CA SER A 13 -10.74 -9.23 -23.36
C SER A 13 -10.78 -10.73 -23.03
N GLN A 14 -11.97 -11.37 -23.04
CA GLN A 14 -12.11 -12.82 -22.85
C GLN A 14 -11.42 -13.61 -23.96
N VAL A 15 -11.60 -13.21 -25.23
CA VAL A 15 -10.91 -13.82 -26.37
C VAL A 15 -9.39 -13.65 -26.24
N LYS A 16 -8.92 -12.47 -25.83
CA LYS A 16 -7.49 -12.22 -25.57
C LYS A 16 -6.95 -13.11 -24.45
N ILE A 17 -7.67 -13.23 -23.33
CA ILE A 17 -7.29 -14.11 -22.21
C ILE A 17 -7.15 -15.55 -22.70
N ALA A 18 -8.12 -16.08 -23.44
CA ALA A 18 -8.06 -17.44 -23.98
C ALA A 18 -6.87 -17.66 -24.92
N LYS A 19 -6.56 -16.67 -25.79
CA LYS A 19 -5.36 -16.72 -26.64
C LYS A 19 -4.06 -16.71 -25.82
N LEU A 20 -3.98 -15.89 -24.78
CA LEU A 20 -2.82 -15.82 -23.89
C LEU A 20 -2.66 -17.07 -23.04
N GLU A 21 -3.74 -17.70 -22.59
CA GLU A 21 -3.71 -18.96 -21.85
C GLU A 21 -3.22 -20.12 -22.74
N LYS A 22 -3.68 -20.21 -24.00
CA LYS A 22 -3.12 -21.14 -25.00
C LYS A 22 -1.64 -20.87 -25.26
N LYS A 23 -1.23 -19.60 -25.37
CA LYS A 23 0.18 -19.21 -25.54
C LYS A 23 1.03 -19.61 -24.34
N LEU A 24 0.51 -19.45 -23.11
CA LEU A 24 1.18 -19.86 -21.89
C LEU A 24 1.37 -21.38 -21.84
N GLN A 25 0.37 -22.14 -22.26
CA GLN A 25 0.44 -23.60 -22.30
C GLN A 25 1.50 -24.08 -23.29
N LYS A 26 1.46 -23.59 -24.54
CA LYS A 26 2.50 -23.89 -25.55
C LYS A 26 3.90 -23.48 -25.08
N PHE A 27 4.02 -22.34 -24.40
CA PHE A 27 5.29 -21.91 -23.82
C PHE A 27 5.81 -22.87 -22.76
N LYS A 28 4.95 -23.38 -21.88
CA LYS A 28 5.34 -24.34 -20.83
C LYS A 28 5.81 -25.67 -21.42
N GLU A 29 5.12 -26.18 -22.44
CA GLU A 29 5.49 -27.42 -23.13
C GLU A 29 6.86 -27.28 -23.80
N LYS A 30 7.02 -26.25 -24.64
CA LYS A 30 8.31 -25.96 -25.29
C LYS A 30 9.44 -25.71 -24.29
N ALA A 31 9.15 -24.99 -23.21
CA ALA A 31 10.13 -24.74 -22.15
C ALA A 31 10.57 -26.03 -21.44
N LYS A 32 9.66 -27.00 -21.26
CA LYS A 32 9.97 -28.30 -20.65
C LYS A 32 10.91 -29.10 -21.55
N GLU A 33 10.59 -29.20 -22.84
CA GLU A 33 11.43 -29.89 -23.84
C GLU A 33 12.81 -29.24 -23.96
N GLU A 34 12.87 -27.91 -24.10
CA GLU A 34 14.15 -27.19 -24.15
C GLU A 34 14.94 -27.28 -22.85
N PHE A 35 14.26 -27.37 -21.70
CA PHE A 35 14.92 -27.54 -20.40
C PHE A 35 15.59 -28.91 -20.31
N GLU A 36 14.88 -29.97 -20.66
CA GLU A 36 15.38 -31.36 -20.61
C GLU A 36 16.55 -31.56 -21.59
N THR A 37 16.40 -31.11 -22.84
CA THR A 37 17.46 -31.19 -23.86
C THR A 37 18.72 -30.40 -23.48
N LYS A 38 18.59 -29.15 -23.02
CA LYS A 38 19.74 -28.34 -22.57
C LYS A 38 20.41 -28.91 -21.33
N LEU A 39 19.63 -29.45 -20.39
CA LEU A 39 20.17 -30.06 -19.19
C LEU A 39 20.91 -31.37 -19.51
N ALA A 40 20.39 -32.18 -20.43
CA ALA A 40 21.05 -33.39 -20.91
C ALA A 40 22.39 -33.08 -21.60
N LYS A 41 22.42 -32.12 -22.53
CA LYS A 41 23.65 -31.68 -23.22
C LYS A 41 24.70 -31.10 -22.26
N TYR A 42 24.27 -30.42 -21.20
CA TYR A 42 25.19 -29.90 -20.18
C TYR A 42 25.77 -31.02 -19.29
N LYS A 43 24.97 -32.04 -18.97
CA LYS A 43 25.43 -33.21 -18.20
C LYS A 43 26.49 -34.02 -18.93
N THR A 44 26.43 -34.12 -20.26
CA THR A 44 27.42 -34.88 -21.05
C THR A 44 28.75 -34.16 -21.18
N THR A 45 28.77 -32.83 -21.08
CA THR A 45 29.96 -32.02 -21.35
C THR A 45 30.71 -31.58 -20.08
N HIS A 46 30.11 -31.63 -18.88
CA HIS A 46 30.68 -31.04 -17.66
C HIS A 46 30.68 -31.99 -16.45
N LYS A 47 31.71 -31.90 -15.59
CA LYS A 47 31.82 -32.67 -14.34
C LYS A 47 30.71 -32.30 -13.34
N LYS A 48 30.33 -33.26 -12.48
CA LYS A 48 29.14 -33.24 -11.60
C LYS A 48 28.89 -31.95 -10.79
N GLY A 49 29.93 -31.19 -10.42
CA GLY A 49 29.81 -29.98 -9.60
C GLY A 49 29.05 -28.81 -10.24
N GLY A 50 28.98 -28.71 -11.57
CA GLY A 50 28.35 -27.56 -12.26
C GLY A 50 26.86 -27.72 -12.56
N VAL A 51 26.31 -28.93 -12.48
CA VAL A 51 24.97 -29.27 -13.01
C VAL A 51 23.85 -28.62 -12.19
N SER A 52 23.99 -28.57 -10.86
CA SER A 52 22.97 -27.99 -9.97
C SER A 52 22.79 -26.48 -10.20
N LYS A 53 23.90 -25.74 -10.34
CA LYS A 53 23.88 -24.30 -10.60
C LYS A 53 23.26 -23.99 -11.97
N TYR A 54 23.61 -24.77 -13.00
CA TYR A 54 23.04 -24.61 -14.34
C TYR A 54 21.55 -24.94 -14.39
N LYS A 55 21.10 -26.01 -13.72
CA LYS A 55 19.68 -26.35 -13.56
C LYS A 55 18.88 -25.19 -12.97
N THR A 56 19.41 -24.57 -11.90
CA THR A 56 18.76 -23.43 -11.23
C THR A 56 18.66 -22.21 -12.15
N LEU A 57 19.71 -21.91 -12.91
CA LEU A 57 19.71 -20.80 -13.87
C LEU A 57 18.69 -21.01 -15.00
N LEU A 58 18.61 -22.22 -15.55
CA LEU A 58 17.61 -22.56 -16.57
C LEU A 58 16.18 -22.45 -16.03
N GLN A 59 15.91 -22.98 -14.83
CA GLN A 59 14.59 -22.86 -14.19
C GLN A 59 14.18 -21.39 -14.01
N ARG A 60 15.11 -20.53 -13.58
CA ARG A 60 14.86 -19.09 -13.43
C ARG A 60 14.52 -18.44 -14.77
N ARG A 61 15.23 -18.78 -15.84
CA ARG A 61 15.00 -18.24 -17.20
C ARG A 61 13.59 -18.56 -17.69
N TYR A 62 13.16 -19.82 -17.59
CA TYR A 62 11.82 -20.22 -18.04
C TYR A 62 10.70 -19.64 -17.17
N ARG A 63 10.92 -19.52 -15.84
CA ARG A 63 9.98 -18.86 -14.93
C ARG A 63 9.73 -17.39 -15.34
N LEU A 64 10.80 -16.64 -15.62
CA LEU A 64 10.67 -15.24 -16.05
C LEU A 64 9.91 -15.09 -17.38
N GLY A 65 10.02 -16.05 -18.29
CA GLY A 65 9.24 -16.07 -19.53
C GLY A 65 7.74 -16.29 -19.27
N ALA A 66 7.40 -17.25 -18.41
CA ALA A 66 6.01 -17.52 -18.03
C ALA A 66 5.38 -16.35 -17.26
N ASP A 67 6.15 -15.69 -16.38
CA ASP A 67 5.69 -14.55 -15.58
C ASP A 67 5.26 -13.36 -16.43
N ARG A 68 5.91 -13.13 -17.59
CA ARG A 68 5.51 -12.07 -18.54
C ARG A 68 4.10 -12.32 -19.09
N ILE A 69 3.84 -13.55 -19.55
CA ILE A 69 2.52 -13.93 -20.11
C ILE A 69 1.45 -13.87 -19.00
N LEU A 70 1.77 -14.34 -17.80
CA LEU A 70 0.85 -14.25 -16.65
C LEU A 70 0.51 -12.82 -16.26
N LYS A 71 1.46 -11.88 -16.39
CA LYS A 71 1.21 -10.45 -16.13
C LYS A 71 0.21 -9.86 -17.12
N GLU A 72 0.31 -10.21 -18.40
CA GLU A 72 -0.66 -9.81 -19.43
C GLU A 72 -2.06 -10.40 -19.16
N ILE A 73 -2.15 -11.69 -18.82
CA ILE A 73 -3.42 -12.34 -18.45
C ILE A 73 -4.08 -11.62 -17.26
N ARG A 74 -3.29 -11.28 -16.23
CA ARG A 74 -3.80 -10.56 -15.04
C ARG A 74 -4.32 -9.17 -15.39
N ALA A 75 -3.64 -8.46 -16.28
CA ALA A 75 -4.06 -7.13 -16.72
C ALA A 75 -5.42 -7.20 -17.44
N GLU A 76 -5.58 -8.15 -18.37
CA GLU A 76 -6.85 -8.37 -19.07
C GLU A 76 -7.98 -8.81 -18.13
N LYS A 77 -7.71 -9.72 -17.17
CA LYS A 77 -8.71 -10.12 -16.15
C LYS A 77 -9.16 -8.93 -15.30
N LEU A 78 -8.26 -7.99 -15.01
CA LEU A 78 -8.57 -6.77 -14.26
C LEU A 78 -9.41 -5.79 -15.09
N LEU A 79 -9.20 -5.72 -16.41
CA LEU A 79 -10.07 -4.96 -17.32
C LEU A 79 -11.49 -5.53 -17.35
N VAL A 80 -11.63 -6.86 -17.47
CA VAL A 80 -12.95 -7.53 -17.38
C VAL A 80 -13.64 -7.22 -16.06
N LYS A 81 -12.92 -7.30 -14.93
CA LYS A 81 -13.47 -6.97 -13.61
C LYS A 81 -13.94 -5.51 -13.52
N LYS A 82 -13.19 -4.57 -14.09
CA LYS A 82 -13.58 -3.15 -14.16
C LYS A 82 -14.84 -2.96 -15.00
N CYS A 83 -14.89 -3.56 -16.19
CA CYS A 83 -16.05 -3.46 -17.08
C CYS A 83 -17.30 -4.09 -16.45
N ASN A 84 -17.17 -5.24 -15.79
CA ASN A 84 -18.27 -5.88 -15.05
C ASN A 84 -18.77 -5.01 -13.89
N LYS A 85 -17.89 -4.29 -13.19
CA LYS A 85 -18.30 -3.34 -12.15
C LYS A 85 -19.10 -2.18 -12.74
N THR A 86 -18.70 -1.67 -13.90
CA THR A 86 -19.45 -0.63 -14.63
C THR A 86 -20.80 -1.14 -15.13
N LEU A 87 -20.86 -2.38 -15.64
CA LEU A 87 -22.11 -3.03 -16.06
C LEU A 87 -23.04 -3.27 -14.87
N CYS A 88 -22.53 -3.73 -13.73
CA CYS A 88 -23.33 -3.92 -12.51
C CYS A 88 -23.86 -2.58 -11.98
N ALA A 89 -23.05 -1.51 -12.00
CA ALA A 89 -23.50 -0.17 -11.65
C ALA A 89 -24.59 0.36 -12.59
N LYS A 90 -24.53 0.03 -13.88
CA LYS A 90 -25.55 0.40 -14.89
C LYS A 90 -26.77 -0.53 -14.91
N GLN A 91 -26.64 -1.81 -14.54
CA GLN A 91 -27.76 -2.75 -14.41
C GLN A 91 -28.65 -2.35 -13.22
N VAL A 92 -28.02 -1.88 -12.12
CA VAL A 92 -28.71 -1.22 -10.99
C VAL A 92 -29.41 0.09 -11.42
N GLN A 93 -29.04 0.67 -12.57
CA GLN A 93 -29.72 1.82 -13.20
C GLN A 93 -30.72 1.44 -14.31
N LEU A 94 -30.88 0.15 -14.65
CA LEU A 94 -31.76 -0.34 -15.74
C LEU A 94 -32.89 -1.24 -15.24
N ASP A 95 -32.71 -1.94 -14.11
CA ASP A 95 -33.81 -2.54 -13.34
C ASP A 95 -34.58 -1.47 -12.52
N VAL A 96 -34.10 -0.23 -12.61
CA VAL A 96 -34.82 1.02 -12.37
C VAL A 96 -34.99 1.59 -13.77
N ILE A 97 -36.22 1.85 -14.20
CA ILE A 97 -36.60 2.36 -15.53
C ILE A 97 -35.55 3.37 -16.04
N GLU A 98 -35.13 3.20 -17.31
CA GLU A 98 -34.19 4.10 -17.98
C GLU A 98 -34.56 5.56 -17.70
N PRO A 99 -33.66 6.37 -17.12
CA PRO A 99 -33.87 7.80 -17.12
C PRO A 99 -33.89 8.22 -18.59
N ILE A 100 -35.00 8.81 -19.02
CA ILE A 100 -35.04 9.72 -20.18
C ILE A 100 -33.81 10.63 -20.06
N ASN A 101 -33.23 11.09 -21.16
CA ASN A 101 -32.04 11.94 -21.12
C ASN A 101 -32.35 13.31 -20.48
N ILE A 102 -32.41 13.34 -19.14
CA ILE A 102 -32.95 14.46 -18.38
C ILE A 102 -31.94 15.62 -18.40
N GLU A 103 -30.64 15.49 -18.69
CA GLU A 103 -29.76 16.68 -18.61
C GLU A 103 -29.97 17.69 -19.76
N ALA A 104 -30.43 17.23 -20.93
CA ALA A 104 -30.82 18.13 -22.04
C ALA A 104 -32.31 18.52 -22.01
N GLU A 105 -33.14 17.74 -21.29
CA GLU A 105 -34.60 17.92 -21.22
C GLU A 105 -35.12 18.19 -19.80
N LEU A 106 -34.26 18.40 -18.80
CA LEU A 106 -34.61 18.58 -17.37
C LEU A 106 -35.63 19.68 -17.17
N PRO A 107 -35.47 20.86 -17.79
CA PRO A 107 -36.48 21.91 -17.68
C PRO A 107 -37.81 21.51 -18.32
N THR A 108 -37.79 20.70 -19.38
CA THR A 108 -38.95 20.32 -20.20
C THR A 108 -39.73 19.17 -19.56
N ILE A 109 -39.05 18.16 -19.04
CA ILE A 109 -39.63 17.02 -18.31
C ILE A 109 -40.10 17.47 -16.93
N GLN A 110 -39.37 18.34 -16.23
CA GLN A 110 -39.85 18.95 -14.99
C GLN A 110 -41.10 19.80 -15.27
N LYS A 111 -41.13 20.63 -16.33
CA LYS A 111 -42.34 21.37 -16.71
C LYS A 111 -43.52 20.46 -17.07
N ASN A 112 -43.30 19.39 -17.82
CA ASN A 112 -44.37 18.50 -18.28
C ASN A 112 -44.91 17.56 -17.19
N LEU A 113 -44.05 17.06 -16.28
CA LEU A 113 -44.45 16.24 -15.14
C LEU A 113 -45.18 17.06 -14.04
N LEU A 114 -44.92 18.36 -13.98
CA LEU A 114 -45.61 19.31 -13.11
C LEU A 114 -46.88 19.87 -13.74
N ALA A 115 -46.91 20.05 -15.07
CA ALA A 115 -48.09 20.48 -15.81
C ALA A 115 -49.17 19.39 -15.90
N SER A 116 -48.82 18.12 -15.72
CA SER A 116 -49.79 17.00 -15.65
C SER A 116 -50.49 16.88 -14.28
N VAL A 117 -50.04 17.60 -13.25
CA VAL A 117 -50.76 17.71 -11.98
C VAL A 117 -51.80 18.82 -12.11
N LYS A 118 -53.06 18.46 -12.37
CA LYS A 118 -54.17 19.43 -12.42
C LYS A 118 -54.23 20.23 -11.11
N GLY A 119 -54.11 21.56 -11.22
CA GLY A 119 -54.18 22.50 -10.09
C GLY A 119 -52.87 23.18 -9.70
N LEU A 120 -51.70 22.75 -10.21
CA LEU A 120 -50.41 23.42 -9.99
C LEU A 120 -50.02 24.30 -11.20
N THR A 121 -49.97 25.62 -11.03
CA THR A 121 -49.49 26.56 -12.05
C THR A 121 -48.08 27.04 -11.74
N LEU A 122 -47.14 26.85 -12.68
CA LEU A 122 -45.79 27.41 -12.56
C LEU A 122 -45.84 28.92 -12.82
N LEU A 123 -45.50 29.71 -11.81
CA LEU A 123 -45.34 31.16 -11.92
C LEU A 123 -44.00 31.50 -12.61
N GLU A 124 -43.94 32.67 -13.25
CA GLU A 124 -42.72 33.18 -13.88
C GLU A 124 -41.54 33.31 -12.90
N THR A 125 -41.82 33.37 -11.60
CA THR A 125 -40.84 33.42 -10.50
C THR A 125 -40.15 32.08 -10.22
N GLY A 126 -40.53 31.00 -10.89
CA GLY A 126 -40.02 29.64 -10.63
C GLY A 126 -40.67 28.95 -9.42
N LEU A 127 -41.77 29.51 -8.92
CA LEU A 127 -42.61 28.96 -7.85
C LEU A 127 -43.86 28.29 -8.44
N TYR A 128 -44.40 27.30 -7.76
CA TYR A 128 -45.62 26.60 -8.16
C TYR A 128 -46.80 27.07 -7.31
N LEU A 129 -47.93 27.39 -7.92
CA LEU A 129 -49.13 27.86 -7.26
C LEU A 129 -50.21 26.77 -7.26
N HIS A 130 -50.72 26.40 -6.09
CA HIS A 130 -51.89 25.51 -5.94
C HIS A 130 -52.79 26.09 -4.84
N ASP A 131 -54.09 26.22 -5.11
CA ASP A 131 -55.09 26.83 -4.22
C ASP A 131 -54.64 28.16 -3.59
N ASN A 132 -54.10 29.06 -4.41
CA ASN A 132 -53.59 30.39 -4.01
C ASN A 132 -52.41 30.37 -3.02
N VAL A 133 -51.68 29.26 -2.93
CA VAL A 133 -50.45 29.15 -2.13
C VAL A 133 -49.26 28.90 -3.06
N GLU A 134 -48.20 29.70 -2.87
CA GLU A 134 -46.95 29.54 -3.60
C GLU A 134 -46.04 28.50 -2.94
N TYR A 135 -45.42 27.65 -3.76
CA TYR A 135 -44.56 26.56 -3.37
C TYR A 135 -43.22 26.59 -4.11
N LYS A 136 -42.13 26.31 -3.41
CA LYS A 136 -40.79 26.13 -3.94
C LYS A 136 -40.45 24.64 -4.01
N LEU A 137 -40.03 24.17 -5.17
CA LEU A 137 -39.52 22.81 -5.32
C LEU A 137 -38.17 22.68 -4.59
N ILE A 138 -38.04 21.68 -3.71
CA ILE A 138 -36.82 21.47 -2.92
C ILE A 138 -36.01 20.30 -3.45
N ALA A 139 -36.70 19.21 -3.79
CA ALA A 139 -36.08 17.97 -4.17
C ALA A 139 -37.03 17.16 -5.05
N VAL A 140 -36.43 16.48 -6.02
CA VAL A 140 -37.05 15.40 -6.79
C VAL A 140 -36.15 14.20 -6.58
N GLU A 141 -36.65 13.18 -5.89
CA GLU A 141 -35.90 11.94 -5.65
C GLU A 141 -36.60 10.77 -6.31
N ASN A 142 -35.86 10.07 -7.17
CA ASN A 142 -36.33 8.83 -7.78
C ASN A 142 -36.00 7.67 -6.85
N SER A 143 -37.03 7.02 -6.32
CA SER A 143 -36.88 5.86 -5.45
C SER A 143 -36.58 4.61 -6.28
N THR A 144 -35.31 4.21 -6.32
CA THR A 144 -34.82 3.03 -7.06
C THR A 144 -35.38 1.70 -6.53
N ARG A 145 -35.93 1.66 -5.31
CA ARG A 145 -36.49 0.42 -4.73
C ARG A 145 -37.95 0.15 -5.11
N ARG A 146 -38.70 1.14 -5.60
CA ARG A 146 -40.15 1.00 -5.87
C ARG A 146 -40.63 1.65 -7.18
N GLY A 147 -39.76 2.31 -7.95
CA GLY A 147 -40.16 2.95 -9.21
C GLY A 147 -41.05 4.20 -9.03
N SER A 148 -41.13 4.77 -7.82
CA SER A 148 -41.83 6.03 -7.58
C SER A 148 -40.89 7.23 -7.69
N THR A 149 -41.43 8.33 -8.21
CA THR A 149 -40.81 9.66 -8.16
C THR A 149 -41.43 10.42 -7.01
N GLU A 150 -40.61 10.82 -6.02
CA GLU A 150 -41.06 11.66 -4.91
C GLU A 150 -40.68 13.12 -5.21
N VAL A 151 -41.69 13.98 -5.24
CA VAL A 151 -41.52 15.42 -5.46
C VAL A 151 -41.85 16.16 -4.17
N VAL A 152 -40.91 16.97 -3.67
CA VAL A 152 -41.04 17.67 -2.39
C VAL A 152 -41.17 19.18 -2.63
N PHE A 153 -42.32 19.72 -2.24
CA PHE A 153 -42.63 21.16 -2.30
C PHE A 153 -42.59 21.82 -0.92
N GLN A 154 -42.12 23.07 -0.86
CA GLN A 154 -42.15 23.93 0.33
C GLN A 154 -43.02 25.17 0.11
N PRO A 155 -44.04 25.46 0.92
CA PRO A 155 -44.81 26.68 0.81
C PRO A 155 -43.93 27.87 1.16
N VAL A 156 -44.02 28.93 0.36
CA VAL A 156 -43.29 30.19 0.55
C VAL A 156 -43.85 30.95 1.76
N LYS A 157 -45.14 30.76 2.09
CA LYS A 157 -45.78 31.31 3.29
C LYS A 157 -46.33 30.17 4.15
N GLN A 158 -45.81 30.00 5.37
CA GLN A 158 -46.29 28.99 6.32
C GLN A 158 -47.72 29.31 6.77
N ARG A 159 -48.69 28.44 6.47
CA ARG A 159 -49.93 28.40 7.25
C ARG A 159 -49.67 27.69 8.58
N ARG A 160 -50.13 28.28 9.68
CA ARG A 160 -50.00 27.71 11.02
C ARG A 160 -50.75 26.36 11.10
N ASN A 161 -50.00 25.32 11.41
CA ASN A 161 -50.40 24.06 12.06
C ASN A 161 -51.83 23.56 11.80
N LYS A 162 -52.06 22.89 10.67
CA LYS A 162 -52.99 21.75 10.62
C LYS A 162 -52.42 20.69 9.67
N ASN A 163 -52.35 19.43 10.12
CA ASN A 163 -52.12 18.30 9.23
C ASN A 163 -53.44 18.09 8.48
N PHE A 164 -53.46 18.33 7.18
CA PHE A 164 -54.61 18.02 6.34
C PHE A 164 -54.27 16.83 5.44
N VAL A 165 -55.27 15.99 5.24
CA VAL A 165 -55.33 15.01 4.17
C VAL A 165 -56.31 15.61 3.17
N GLU A 166 -55.81 16.07 2.03
CA GLU A 166 -56.65 16.51 0.92
C GLU A 166 -56.59 15.45 -0.17
N ASP A 167 -57.76 15.12 -0.71
CA ASP A 167 -57.88 14.27 -1.90
C ASP A 167 -57.72 15.21 -3.11
N VAL A 168 -56.62 15.07 -3.83
CA VAL A 168 -56.30 15.85 -5.04
C VAL A 168 -56.60 14.99 -6.24
N GLU A 169 -57.43 15.47 -7.18
CA GLU A 169 -57.77 14.72 -8.38
C GLU A 169 -56.72 14.91 -9.49
N ILE A 170 -56.11 13.82 -9.93
CA ILE A 170 -55.25 13.80 -11.13
C ILE A 170 -55.93 12.94 -12.18
N ASN A 171 -56.20 13.49 -13.37
CA ASN A 171 -56.87 12.81 -14.48
C ASN A 171 -58.26 12.20 -14.15
N GLY A 172 -58.98 12.79 -13.19
CA GLY A 172 -60.32 12.32 -12.79
C GLY A 172 -60.31 11.20 -11.74
N GLU A 173 -59.16 10.91 -11.13
CA GLU A 173 -59.06 9.97 -10.01
C GLU A 173 -58.50 10.64 -8.74
N PRO A 174 -59.07 10.37 -7.55
CA PRO A 174 -58.64 10.99 -6.31
C PRO A 174 -57.34 10.37 -5.76
N ILE A 175 -56.32 11.20 -5.59
CA ILE A 175 -55.03 10.84 -4.99
C ILE A 175 -54.93 11.46 -3.59
N ARG A 176 -54.64 10.62 -2.60
CA ARG A 176 -54.55 11.03 -1.20
C ARG A 176 -53.17 11.58 -0.86
N CYS A 177 -53.08 12.89 -0.63
CA CYS A 177 -51.83 13.56 -0.30
C CYS A 177 -51.67 13.73 1.23
N LEU A 178 -50.46 13.51 1.76
CA LEU A 178 -50.15 13.75 3.17
C LEU A 178 -49.37 15.06 3.33
N LEU A 179 -50.02 16.07 3.92
CA LEU A 179 -49.35 17.31 4.30
C LEU A 179 -48.73 17.16 5.70
N TYR A 180 -47.40 17.06 5.78
CA TYR A 180 -46.71 17.03 7.08
C TYR A 180 -45.80 18.24 7.24
N ARG A 181 -46.13 19.11 8.22
CA ARG A 181 -45.39 20.35 8.52
C ARG A 181 -45.15 21.27 7.31
N GLY A 182 -46.14 21.32 6.41
CA GLY A 182 -46.12 22.17 5.24
C GLY A 182 -45.45 21.55 4.01
N TYR A 183 -45.04 20.29 4.00
CA TYR A 183 -44.49 19.66 2.79
C TYR A 183 -45.54 18.74 2.15
N TYR A 184 -45.80 18.91 0.84
CA TYR A 184 -46.57 17.96 0.04
C TYR A 184 -45.63 16.82 -0.40
N ILE A 185 -46.03 15.57 -0.14
CA ILE A 185 -45.35 14.39 -0.67
C ILE A 185 -46.34 13.73 -1.63
N LEU A 186 -46.12 13.93 -2.93
CA LEU A 186 -46.82 13.21 -3.99
C LEU A 186 -46.07 11.91 -4.26
N ARG A 187 -46.73 10.77 -4.10
CA ARG A 187 -46.19 9.48 -4.50
C ARG A 187 -46.88 9.05 -5.78
N TYR A 188 -46.17 9.17 -6.90
CA TYR A 188 -46.63 8.66 -8.19
C TYR A 188 -46.04 7.26 -8.37
N ASP A 189 -46.84 6.23 -8.11
CA ASP A 189 -46.45 4.85 -8.40
C ASP A 189 -46.85 4.58 -9.87
N GLY A 190 -45.86 4.36 -10.74
CA GLY A 190 -46.05 4.24 -12.19
C GLY A 190 -46.78 2.99 -12.68
N PHE A 191 -47.58 2.34 -11.84
CA PHE A 191 -48.41 1.19 -12.20
C PHE A 191 -49.76 1.29 -11.47
N ASN A 192 -50.83 1.13 -12.23
CA ASN A 192 -52.23 1.18 -11.80
C ASN A 192 -52.51 0.64 -10.38
N ASN A 193 -53.40 1.35 -9.70
CA ASN A 193 -54.32 0.85 -8.68
C ASN A 193 -53.72 0.04 -7.52
N VAL A 194 -53.21 0.75 -6.50
CA VAL A 194 -53.22 0.20 -5.13
C VAL A 194 -53.77 1.24 -4.17
N LYS A 195 -55.03 1.06 -3.74
CA LYS A 195 -55.58 1.69 -2.53
C LYS A 195 -54.84 1.12 -1.31
N HIS A 196 -53.59 1.50 -1.08
CA HIS A 196 -52.88 1.13 0.14
C HIS A 196 -53.16 2.19 1.21
N LYS A 197 -54.12 1.90 2.10
CA LYS A 197 -54.26 2.65 3.36
C LYS A 197 -52.99 2.38 4.18
N ILE A 198 -52.07 3.35 4.16
CA ILE A 198 -50.87 3.35 5.00
C ILE A 198 -51.34 3.16 6.46
N THR A 199 -50.85 2.11 7.10
CA THR A 199 -51.16 1.85 8.51
C THR A 199 -50.47 2.90 9.39
N LYS A 200 -50.99 3.17 10.59
CA LYS A 200 -50.34 4.10 11.56
C LYS A 200 -48.88 3.70 11.88
N GLU A 201 -48.55 2.43 11.72
CA GLU A 201 -47.19 1.90 11.94
C GLU A 201 -46.24 2.22 10.78
N GLU A 202 -46.71 2.08 9.54
CA GLU A 202 -45.96 2.49 8.35
C GLU A 202 -45.75 4.01 8.31
N GLU A 203 -46.73 4.80 8.76
CA GLU A 203 -46.60 6.26 8.88
C GLU A 203 -45.53 6.66 9.91
N LYS A 204 -45.50 5.99 11.07
CA LYS A 204 -44.43 6.17 12.08
C LYS A 204 -43.07 5.79 11.52
N LEU A 205 -42.98 4.70 10.75
CA LEU A 205 -41.76 4.26 10.11
C LEU A 205 -41.27 5.27 9.06
N TYR A 206 -42.16 5.84 8.26
CA TYR A 206 -41.84 6.88 7.28
C TYR A 206 -41.33 8.16 7.94
N LYS A 207 -42.03 8.62 8.99
CA LYS A 207 -41.59 9.78 9.79
C LYS A 207 -40.21 9.57 10.39
N LYS A 208 -39.94 8.36 10.93
CA LYS A 208 -38.62 8.00 11.47
C LYS A 208 -37.54 7.97 10.39
N TYR A 209 -37.84 7.42 9.21
CA TYR A 209 -36.91 7.40 8.08
C TYR A 209 -36.56 8.82 7.61
N TYR A 210 -37.56 9.66 7.38
CA TYR A 210 -37.38 11.04 6.93
C TYR A 210 -36.63 11.90 7.95
N TYR A 211 -36.98 11.80 9.23
CA TYR A 211 -36.24 12.46 10.31
C TYR A 211 -34.76 12.04 10.25
N ASN A 212 -34.47 10.74 10.22
CA ASN A 212 -33.09 10.26 10.13
C ASN A 212 -32.36 10.77 8.87
N PHE A 213 -33.02 10.82 7.72
CA PHE A 213 -32.46 11.33 6.47
C PHE A 213 -32.10 12.82 6.57
N TYR A 214 -33.04 13.67 7.00
CA TYR A 214 -32.84 15.11 7.13
C TYR A 214 -31.69 15.45 8.09
N TYR A 215 -31.68 14.85 9.29
CA TYR A 215 -30.62 15.12 10.26
C TYR A 215 -29.26 14.57 9.82
N ARG A 216 -29.22 13.42 9.10
CA ARG A 216 -27.98 12.89 8.51
C ARG A 216 -27.41 13.80 7.43
N ASN A 217 -28.23 14.38 6.56
CA ASN A 217 -27.73 15.28 5.52
C ASN A 217 -27.36 16.66 6.07
N ARG A 218 -28.15 17.21 7.01
CA ARG A 218 -27.82 18.46 7.71
C ARG A 218 -26.49 18.38 8.46
N THR A 219 -26.21 17.24 9.09
CA THR A 219 -24.92 17.03 9.78
C THR A 219 -23.75 16.86 8.80
N LYS A 220 -23.96 16.30 7.60
CA LYS A 220 -22.93 16.25 6.55
C LYS A 220 -22.56 17.63 6.02
N ILE A 221 -23.56 18.47 5.70
CA ILE A 221 -23.37 19.84 5.22
C ILE A 221 -22.59 20.65 6.26
N LYS A 222 -23.05 20.66 7.52
CA LYS A 222 -22.34 21.33 8.63
C LYS A 222 -20.90 20.85 8.80
N ARG A 223 -20.63 19.55 8.60
CA ARG A 223 -19.27 18.97 8.66
C ARG A 223 -18.39 19.39 7.49
N GLN A 224 -18.97 19.65 6.32
CA GLN A 224 -18.25 20.11 5.14
C GLN A 224 -17.92 21.60 5.26
N GLU A 225 -18.90 22.43 5.62
CA GLU A 225 -18.70 23.86 5.92
C GLU A 225 -17.61 24.04 6.99
N ALA A 226 -17.67 23.24 8.07
CA ALA A 226 -16.65 23.25 9.12
C ALA A 226 -15.28 22.69 8.70
N ARG A 227 -15.17 21.99 7.56
CA ARG A 227 -13.87 21.57 6.99
C ARG A 227 -13.30 22.65 6.08
N GLU A 228 -14.15 23.28 5.28
CA GLU A 228 -13.78 24.37 4.38
C GLU A 228 -13.34 25.63 5.14
N SER A 229 -13.82 25.80 6.38
CA SER A 229 -13.40 26.91 7.25
C SER A 229 -12.03 26.73 7.92
N VAL A 230 -11.44 25.52 7.93
CA VAL A 230 -10.17 25.27 8.64
C VAL A 230 -9.01 25.46 7.67
N LYS A 231 -8.23 26.51 7.90
CA LYS A 231 -7.01 26.79 7.13
C LYS A 231 -5.79 26.16 7.81
N HIS A 232 -4.89 25.60 7.01
CA HIS A 232 -3.62 25.00 7.45
C HIS A 232 -2.44 25.68 6.76
N TYR A 233 -1.27 25.64 7.41
CA TYR A 233 0.00 26.05 6.81
C TYR A 233 0.79 24.84 6.34
N CYS A 234 1.31 24.89 5.11
CA CYS A 234 2.12 23.82 4.55
C CYS A 234 3.43 23.65 5.34
N SER A 235 3.74 22.44 5.82
CA SER A 235 4.98 22.20 6.58
C SER A 235 6.29 22.38 5.79
N TYR A 236 6.21 22.60 4.47
CA TYR A 236 7.37 22.84 3.61
C TYR A 236 7.50 24.29 3.17
N CYS A 237 6.50 24.83 2.47
CA CYS A 237 6.55 26.20 1.93
C CYS A 237 5.87 27.24 2.82
N HIS A 238 5.27 26.82 3.94
CA HIS A 238 4.55 27.67 4.89
C HIS A 238 3.39 28.50 4.32
N LYS A 239 2.97 28.22 3.09
CA LYS A 239 1.79 28.84 2.48
C LYS A 239 0.51 28.28 3.09
N GLU A 240 -0.47 29.17 3.26
CA GLU A 240 -1.81 28.83 3.70
C GLU A 240 -2.55 28.02 2.62
N PHE A 241 -3.30 26.98 3.03
CA PHE A 241 -4.12 26.18 2.15
C PHE A 241 -5.31 25.55 2.89
N THR A 242 -6.36 25.21 2.15
CA THR A 242 -7.50 24.44 2.66
C THR A 242 -7.24 22.94 2.48
N PRO A 243 -7.14 22.15 3.56
CA PRO A 243 -6.84 20.73 3.45
C PRO A 243 -8.03 19.93 2.91
N LEU A 244 -7.79 18.94 2.05
CA LEU A 244 -8.83 18.00 1.63
C LEU A 244 -9.26 17.05 2.77
N HIS A 245 -8.36 16.84 3.75
CA HIS A 245 -8.57 15.97 4.91
C HIS A 245 -7.76 16.46 6.10
N ARG A 246 -8.26 16.21 7.32
CA ARG A 246 -7.71 16.77 8.58
C ARG A 246 -6.21 16.51 8.83
N SER A 247 -5.65 15.46 8.26
CA SER A 247 -4.24 15.09 8.44
C SER A 247 -3.32 15.57 7.30
N GLN A 248 -3.83 16.35 6.34
CA GLN A 248 -3.03 16.86 5.24
C GLN A 248 -2.04 17.92 5.74
N LYS A 249 -0.74 17.62 5.64
CA LYS A 249 0.35 18.51 6.11
C LYS A 249 0.92 19.44 5.04
N PHE A 250 0.66 19.13 3.77
CA PHE A 250 1.30 19.80 2.64
C PHE A 250 0.23 20.32 1.66
N CYS A 251 0.43 21.53 1.13
CA CYS A 251 -0.46 22.13 0.15
C CYS A 251 -0.44 21.38 -1.20
N SER A 252 0.66 20.71 -1.53
CA SER A 252 0.81 19.95 -2.78
C SER A 252 1.64 18.69 -2.59
N LYS A 253 1.52 17.76 -3.56
CA LYS A 253 2.33 16.54 -3.63
C LYS A 253 3.82 16.87 -3.79
N GLU A 254 4.15 17.96 -4.49
CA GLU A 254 5.53 18.40 -4.68
C GLU A 254 6.15 18.90 -3.37
N CYS A 255 5.43 19.71 -2.59
CA CYS A 255 5.88 20.12 -1.26
C CYS A 255 6.14 18.90 -0.35
N ALA A 256 5.27 17.89 -0.39
CA ALA A 256 5.48 16.66 0.37
C ALA A 256 6.73 15.87 -0.09
N LYS A 257 7.02 15.83 -1.39
CA LYS A 257 8.24 15.18 -1.92
C LYS A 257 9.50 15.93 -1.52
N LEU A 258 9.50 17.26 -1.67
CA LEU A 258 10.64 18.10 -1.34
C LEU A 258 10.99 17.99 0.14
N TYR A 259 10.00 18.12 1.03
CA TYR A 259 10.19 17.93 2.47
C TYR A 259 10.81 16.58 2.81
N ARG A 260 10.27 15.48 2.26
CA ARG A 260 10.84 14.13 2.48
C ARG A 260 12.27 14.02 1.95
N SER A 261 12.57 14.66 0.83
CA SER A 261 13.91 14.61 0.24
C SER A 261 14.94 15.32 1.11
N GLU A 262 14.57 16.45 1.73
CA GLU A 262 15.45 17.18 2.64
C GLU A 262 15.65 16.44 3.95
N GLU A 263 14.59 15.88 4.54
CA GLU A 263 14.70 15.05 5.74
C GLU A 263 15.62 13.84 5.51
N LEU A 264 15.49 13.17 4.36
CA LEU A 264 16.39 12.06 3.98
C LEU A 264 17.84 12.53 3.78
N LYS A 265 18.07 13.74 3.27
CA LYS A 265 19.43 14.31 3.17
C LYS A 265 20.02 14.55 4.56
N LYS A 266 19.27 15.18 5.46
CA LYS A 266 19.68 15.40 6.86
C LYS A 266 20.00 14.08 7.56
N GLU A 267 19.15 13.06 7.40
CA GLU A 267 19.38 11.74 7.99
C GLU A 267 20.65 11.08 7.46
N ARG A 268 20.93 11.20 6.15
CA ARG A 268 22.16 10.69 5.53
C ARG A 268 23.40 11.44 6.04
N GLU A 269 23.31 12.75 6.21
CA GLU A 269 24.39 13.57 6.75
C GLU A 269 24.67 13.23 8.21
N ALA A 270 23.62 13.07 9.04
CA ALA A 270 23.74 12.61 10.42
C ALA A 270 24.39 11.22 10.50
N LYS A 271 23.95 10.27 9.66
CA LYS A 271 24.59 8.93 9.57
C LYS A 271 26.03 9.01 9.09
N LYS A 272 26.37 9.94 8.18
CA LYS A 272 27.75 10.14 7.73
C LYS A 272 28.61 10.66 8.89
N GLN A 273 28.10 11.61 9.66
CA GLN A 273 28.80 12.16 10.82
C GLN A 273 28.99 11.11 11.93
N ASP A 274 27.96 10.32 12.21
CA ASP A 274 28.03 9.20 13.17
C ASP A 274 29.00 8.11 12.71
N ASN A 275 29.03 7.80 11.41
CA ASN A 275 30.06 6.90 10.86
C ASN A 275 31.47 7.50 11.00
N ILE A 276 31.66 8.80 10.75
CA ILE A 276 32.97 9.44 10.92
C ILE A 276 33.42 9.35 12.39
N SER A 277 32.57 9.68 13.35
CA SER A 277 32.91 9.61 14.78
C SER A 277 33.21 8.17 15.22
N LYS A 278 32.37 7.21 14.83
CA LYS A 278 32.52 5.78 15.14
C LYS A 278 33.83 5.16 14.64
N TYR A 279 34.32 5.61 13.49
CA TYR A 279 35.53 5.08 12.87
C TYR A 279 36.75 5.99 13.03
N LEU A 280 36.65 7.11 13.75
CA LEU A 280 37.77 8.01 14.01
C LEU A 280 38.75 7.36 15.00
N LYS A 281 40.00 7.18 14.57
CA LYS A 281 41.06 6.56 15.38
C LYS A 281 42.36 7.34 15.27
N VAL A 282 43.24 7.15 16.25
CA VAL A 282 44.61 7.67 16.24
C VAL A 282 45.57 6.55 15.87
N CYS A 283 46.43 6.78 14.87
CA CYS A 283 47.41 5.78 14.46
C CYS A 283 48.57 5.70 15.47
N PRO A 284 48.91 4.53 16.03
CA PRO A 284 49.95 4.39 17.07
C PRO A 284 51.39 4.61 16.56
N ILE A 285 51.59 4.79 15.25
CA ILE A 285 52.92 4.94 14.64
C ILE A 285 53.24 6.40 14.28
N CYS A 286 52.25 7.16 13.83
CA CYS A 286 52.41 8.54 13.40
C CYS A 286 51.53 9.54 14.17
N ASN A 287 50.70 9.05 15.10
CA ASN A 287 49.77 9.82 15.93
C ASN A 287 48.76 10.70 15.18
N LYS A 288 48.59 10.49 13.87
CA LYS A 288 47.58 11.19 13.07
C LYS A 288 46.21 10.55 13.27
N LYS A 289 45.18 11.40 13.38
CA LYS A 289 43.76 10.99 13.35
C LYS A 289 43.41 10.53 11.93
N PHE A 290 42.67 9.43 11.81
CA PHE A 290 42.18 8.91 10.53
C PHE A 290 40.82 8.22 10.71
N VAL A 291 40.03 8.18 9.63
CA VAL A 291 38.76 7.44 9.61
C VAL A 291 39.03 6.03 9.09
N ALA A 292 38.85 5.03 9.94
CA ALA A 292 39.03 3.63 9.61
C ALA A 292 37.94 3.12 8.64
N ARG A 293 38.30 2.28 7.67
CA ARG A 293 37.31 1.61 6.80
C ARG A 293 36.59 0.47 7.52
N GLN A 294 37.24 -0.13 8.51
CA GLN A 294 36.73 -1.26 9.29
C GLN A 294 37.06 -1.06 10.78
N GLN A 295 36.24 -1.65 11.66
CA GLN A 295 36.39 -1.50 13.11
C GLN A 295 37.69 -2.12 13.65
N ASN A 296 38.29 -3.07 12.94
CA ASN A 296 39.57 -3.68 13.30
C ASN A 296 40.80 -2.98 12.68
N GLN A 297 40.63 -1.97 11.81
CA GLN A 297 41.75 -1.25 11.23
C GLN A 297 42.41 -0.37 12.32
N VAL A 298 43.68 -0.66 12.63
CA VAL A 298 44.47 0.03 13.67
C VAL A 298 45.36 1.13 13.09
N PHE A 299 45.87 0.94 11.87
CA PHE A 299 46.84 1.84 11.26
C PHE A 299 46.21 2.69 10.15
N CYS A 300 46.65 3.94 10.04
CA CYS A 300 46.17 4.87 9.01
C CYS A 300 46.63 4.49 7.59
N SER A 301 47.72 3.71 7.47
CA SER A 301 48.29 3.30 6.20
C SER A 301 49.13 2.03 6.32
N ASP A 302 49.37 1.36 5.19
CA ASP A 302 50.22 0.17 5.13
C ASP A 302 51.67 0.47 5.53
N LYS A 303 52.17 1.69 5.24
CA LYS A 303 53.50 2.15 5.71
C LYS A 303 53.59 2.10 7.24
N CYS A 304 52.56 2.55 7.96
CA CYS A 304 52.53 2.49 9.42
C CYS A 304 52.42 1.05 9.92
N ARG A 305 51.60 0.22 9.28
CA ARG A 305 51.47 -1.21 9.60
C ARG A 305 52.82 -1.93 9.49
N ILE A 306 53.53 -1.74 8.38
CA ILE A 306 54.86 -2.33 8.14
C ILE A 306 55.87 -1.84 9.18
N LYS A 307 55.91 -0.53 9.48
CA LYS A 307 56.79 0.03 10.51
C LYS A 307 56.52 -0.57 11.89
N SER A 308 55.25 -0.81 12.23
CA SER A 308 54.88 -1.50 13.47
C SER A 308 55.38 -2.95 13.49
N ASN A 309 55.23 -3.67 12.38
CA ASN A 309 55.68 -5.06 12.28
C ASN A 309 57.21 -5.15 12.38
N ASN A 310 57.94 -4.28 11.70
CA ASN A 310 59.40 -4.23 11.77
C ASN A 310 59.89 -3.93 13.19
N ARG A 311 59.23 -3.00 13.92
CA ARG A 311 59.53 -2.75 15.34
C ARG A 311 59.38 -4.03 16.20
N LYS A 312 58.33 -4.82 15.97
CA LYS A 312 58.11 -6.09 16.67
C LYS A 312 59.20 -7.12 16.34
N ILE A 313 59.56 -7.25 15.07
CA ILE A 313 60.62 -8.18 14.62
C ILE A 313 61.96 -7.79 15.24
N VAL A 314 62.34 -6.52 15.19
CA VAL A 314 63.58 -6.02 15.80
C VAL A 314 63.59 -6.25 17.31
N ALA A 315 62.48 -6.00 18.01
CA ALA A 315 62.37 -6.28 19.44
C ALA A 315 62.54 -7.78 19.74
N LYS A 316 61.96 -8.66 18.91
CA LYS A 316 62.12 -10.11 19.03
C LYS A 316 63.57 -10.55 18.84
N ILE A 317 64.24 -10.06 17.80
CA ILE A 317 65.66 -10.36 17.53
C ILE A 317 66.55 -9.87 18.69
N LYS A 318 66.28 -8.67 19.24
CA LYS A 318 67.01 -8.17 20.41
C LYS A 318 66.78 -9.04 21.65
N ALA A 319 65.56 -9.48 21.89
CA ALA A 319 65.25 -10.40 22.99
C ALA A 319 65.94 -11.76 22.81
N GLU A 320 66.01 -12.27 21.57
CA GLU A 320 66.73 -13.51 21.25
C GLU A 320 68.24 -13.38 21.45
N ARG A 321 68.84 -12.23 21.11
CA ARG A 321 70.27 -11.96 21.37
C ARG A 321 70.61 -11.81 22.85
N ASN A 322 69.64 -11.43 23.67
CA ASN A 322 69.80 -11.29 25.12
C ASN A 322 69.45 -12.57 25.90
N MET A 323 69.42 -13.75 25.25
CA MET A 323 69.18 -15.01 25.94
C MET A 323 70.34 -15.33 26.89
N GLN A 324 70.01 -15.39 28.19
CA GLN A 324 70.97 -15.73 29.23
C GLN A 324 71.32 -17.23 29.17
N PRO A 325 72.56 -17.63 29.47
CA PRO A 325 72.93 -19.03 29.60
C PRO A 325 72.07 -19.72 30.67
N THR A 326 71.57 -20.92 30.37
CA THR A 326 70.72 -21.72 31.27
C THR A 326 71.27 -23.13 31.46
N LYS A 327 70.98 -23.76 32.59
CA LYS A 327 71.37 -25.17 32.85
C LYS A 327 70.38 -26.14 32.21
N CYS A 328 70.88 -27.20 31.58
CA CYS A 328 70.04 -28.25 31.03
C CYS A 328 69.36 -29.08 32.13
N LEU A 329 68.04 -29.29 32.04
CA LEU A 329 67.28 -30.09 33.01
C LEU A 329 67.67 -31.57 33.07
N ASN A 330 68.27 -32.11 32.01
CA ASN A 330 68.70 -33.52 31.97
C ASN A 330 70.12 -33.73 32.46
N CYS A 331 71.08 -32.96 31.93
CA CYS A 331 72.51 -33.20 32.12
C CYS A 331 73.24 -32.10 32.91
N GLY A 332 72.55 -31.02 33.31
CA GLY A 332 73.11 -29.92 34.09
C GLY A 332 74.03 -28.95 33.34
N LYS A 333 74.48 -29.29 32.11
CA LYS A 333 75.37 -28.43 31.31
C LYS A 333 74.74 -27.07 31.03
N VAL A 334 75.53 -26.00 31.20
CA VAL A 334 75.14 -24.64 30.84
C VAL A 334 75.18 -24.49 29.31
N PHE A 335 74.12 -23.94 28.73
CA PHE A 335 74.01 -23.69 27.29
C PHE A 335 73.22 -22.41 27.05
N THR A 336 73.48 -21.74 25.92
CA THR A 336 72.68 -20.59 25.48
C THR A 336 71.48 -21.11 24.67
N PRO A 337 70.24 -20.90 25.12
CA PRO A 337 69.08 -21.36 24.38
C PRO A 337 68.87 -20.55 23.09
N ASN A 338 68.27 -21.18 22.08
CA ASN A 338 67.85 -20.53 20.83
C ASN A 338 66.38 -20.09 20.86
N ASP A 339 65.61 -20.54 21.86
CA ASP A 339 64.22 -20.15 22.15
C ASP A 339 64.07 -20.08 23.68
N HIS A 340 63.34 -19.09 24.19
CA HIS A 340 63.01 -18.95 25.62
C HIS A 340 62.29 -20.17 26.22
N ARG A 341 61.76 -21.08 25.38
CA ARG A 341 61.16 -22.37 25.78
C ARG A 341 62.13 -23.54 25.79
N GLN A 342 63.36 -23.37 25.31
CA GLN A 342 64.35 -24.45 25.32
C GLN A 342 64.78 -24.73 26.77
N ARG A 343 64.66 -26.00 27.19
CA ARG A 343 65.02 -26.49 28.54
C ARG A 343 66.16 -27.50 28.54
N HIS A 344 66.55 -27.95 27.36
CA HIS A 344 67.54 -29.01 27.16
C HIS A 344 68.60 -28.54 26.16
N CYS A 345 69.86 -28.86 26.41
CA CYS A 345 70.96 -28.47 25.54
C CYS A 345 70.92 -29.18 24.17
N SER A 346 70.21 -30.30 24.05
CA SER A 346 70.07 -31.05 22.79
C SER A 346 68.77 -31.85 22.74
N SER A 347 68.39 -32.29 21.54
CA SER A 347 67.26 -33.20 21.30
C SER A 347 67.42 -34.51 22.09
N ARG A 348 68.63 -35.05 22.14
CA ARG A 348 68.98 -36.25 22.92
C ARG A 348 68.71 -36.07 24.41
N CYS A 349 69.11 -34.94 25.00
CA CYS A 349 68.84 -34.65 26.41
C CYS A 349 67.34 -34.48 26.70
N ARG A 350 66.58 -33.90 25.77
CA ARG A 350 65.12 -33.78 25.90
C ARG A 350 64.45 -35.15 25.96
N VAL A 351 64.81 -36.05 25.05
CA VAL A 351 64.23 -37.41 24.99
C VAL A 351 64.60 -38.21 26.24
N ALA A 352 65.88 -38.18 26.65
CA ALA A 352 66.33 -38.86 27.86
C ALA A 352 65.59 -38.37 29.13
N TYR A 353 65.37 -37.06 29.27
CA TYR A 353 64.61 -36.50 30.38
C TYR A 353 63.16 -36.97 30.40
N GLN A 354 62.51 -37.03 29.22
CA GLN A 354 61.14 -37.55 29.11
C GLN A 354 61.04 -39.03 29.50
N HIS A 355 61.99 -39.87 29.08
CA HIS A 355 62.04 -41.26 29.51
C HIS A 355 62.24 -41.40 31.02
N LYS A 356 63.10 -40.55 31.62
CA LYS A 356 63.32 -40.53 33.07
C LYS A 356 62.02 -40.21 33.81
N LEU A 357 61.31 -39.14 33.41
CA LEU A 357 60.02 -38.78 33.99
C LEU A 357 58.96 -39.86 33.80
N ALA A 358 58.92 -40.51 32.63
CA ALA A 358 57.98 -41.61 32.38
C ALA A 358 58.25 -42.79 33.32
N LYS A 359 59.53 -43.14 33.52
CA LYS A 359 59.95 -44.20 34.44
C LYS A 359 59.60 -43.88 35.90
N GLU A 360 59.85 -42.64 36.33
CA GLU A 360 59.49 -42.16 37.67
C GLU A 360 57.97 -42.23 37.91
N ARG A 361 57.16 -41.82 36.92
CA ARG A 361 55.69 -41.94 37.00
C ARG A 361 55.22 -43.39 37.08
N THR A 362 55.83 -44.30 36.31
CA THR A 362 55.49 -45.72 36.41
C THR A 362 55.89 -46.32 37.76
N LEU A 363 57.04 -45.90 38.33
CA LEU A 363 57.47 -46.34 39.66
C LEU A 363 56.52 -45.85 40.77
N GLN A 364 56.02 -44.61 40.67
CA GLN A 364 55.02 -44.06 41.60
C GLN A 364 53.62 -44.68 41.49
N LEU A 365 53.33 -45.38 40.40
CA LEU A 365 52.05 -46.10 40.22
C LEU A 365 52.15 -47.58 40.62
N LEU A 366 53.38 -48.10 40.82
CA LEU A 366 53.67 -49.50 41.14
C LEU A 366 54.11 -49.70 42.60
N GLY A 367 54.37 -48.62 43.33
CA GLY A 367 54.50 -48.59 44.79
C GLY A 367 53.35 -47.81 45.38
#